data_AF-A0A959KFU2-F1
#
_entry.id   AF-A0A959KFU2-F1
#
_cell.length_a   1.000
_cell.length_b   1.000
_cell.length_c   1.000
_cell.angle_alpha   90.00
_cell.angle_beta   90.00
_cell.angle_gamma   90.00
#
_symmetry.space_group_name_H-M   'P 1'
#
loop_
_entity.id
_entity.type
_entity.pdbx_description
1 polymer ?
#
loop_
_entity_poly.entity_id
_entity_poly.type
_entity_poly.pdbx_seq_one_letter_code
_entity_poly.pdbx_strand_id
1 'polypeptide(L)' 'KKIKQSVSGNGNASKEQVAAMLQTILGVQWQQDSFDATDALAAALCHYYQSSNPLAGSGKRHSDWSSFLKENPDRQV' A
#
# COMPACT_ATOMS: atom_id res chain seq x y z
N LYS A 1 -3.83 -5.80 -8.91
CA LYS A 1 -3.08 -6.21 -7.69
C LYS A 1 -2.56 -5.02 -6.87
N LYS A 2 -1.99 -3.97 -7.48
CA LYS A 2 -1.45 -2.79 -6.77
C LYS A 2 -2.43 -2.12 -5.80
N ILE A 3 -3.68 -1.90 -6.21
CA ILE A 3 -4.71 -1.29 -5.36
C ILE A 3 -4.92 -2.13 -4.09
N LYS A 4 -5.16 -3.44 -4.23
CA LYS A 4 -5.30 -4.37 -3.11
C LYS A 4 -4.08 -4.32 -2.18
N GLN A 5 -2.87 -4.43 -2.74
CA GLN A 5 -1.62 -4.35 -1.97
C GLN A 5 -1.49 -3.02 -1.21
N SER A 6 -1.85 -1.91 -1.84
CA SER A 6 -1.72 -0.57 -1.28
C SER A 6 -2.68 -0.33 -0.11
N VAL A 7 -3.81 -1.01 -0.07
CA VAL A 7 -4.85 -0.82 0.94
C VAL A 7 -4.76 -1.86 2.06
N SER A 8 -4.58 -3.14 1.71
CA SER A 8 -4.61 -4.25 2.67
C SER A 8 -3.24 -4.88 2.95
N GLY A 9 -2.18 -4.45 2.27
CA GLY A 9 -0.87 -5.11 2.36
C GLY A 9 -0.81 -6.48 1.67
N ASN A 10 -1.90 -6.94 1.04
CA ASN A 10 -1.97 -8.21 0.33
C ASN A 10 -2.63 -8.04 -1.05
N GLY A 11 -1.84 -8.22 -2.11
CA GLY A 11 -2.30 -8.15 -3.51
C GLY A 11 -3.40 -9.14 -3.88
N ASN A 12 -3.63 -10.18 -3.06
CA ASN A 12 -4.65 -11.21 -3.25
C ASN A 12 -5.89 -11.04 -2.34
N ALA A 13 -6.01 -9.94 -1.59
CA ALA A 13 -7.15 -9.71 -0.70
C ALA A 13 -8.51 -9.73 -1.43
N SER A 14 -9.56 -10.14 -0.73
CA SER A 14 -10.95 -10.12 -1.24
C SER A 14 -11.50 -8.68 -1.28
N LYS A 15 -12.63 -8.46 -1.97
CA LYS A 15 -13.25 -7.12 -2.04
C LYS A 15 -13.76 -6.67 -0.67
N GLU A 16 -14.27 -7.61 0.12
CA GLU A 16 -14.77 -7.40 1.48
C GLU A 16 -13.62 -7.02 2.42
N GLN A 17 -12.46 -7.68 2.28
CA GLN A 17 -11.25 -7.31 3.03
C GLN A 17 -10.78 -5.91 2.68
N VAL A 18 -10.78 -5.52 1.40
CA VAL A 18 -10.42 -4.16 0.98
C VAL A 18 -11.42 -3.15 1.56
N ALA A 19 -12.72 -3.43 1.49
CA ALA A 19 -13.76 -2.56 2.05
C ALA A 19 -13.60 -2.35 3.57
N ALA A 20 -13.35 -3.43 4.32
CA ALA A 20 -13.13 -3.36 5.77
C ALA A 20 -11.87 -2.54 6.12
N MET A 21 -10.79 -2.72 5.34
CA MET A 21 -9.57 -1.93 5.51
C MET A 21 -9.81 -0.44 5.24
N LEU A 22 -10.55 -0.09 4.19
CA LEU A 22 -10.85 1.31 3.88
C LEU A 22 -11.70 1.98 4.97
N GLN A 23 -12.67 1.28 5.55
CA GLN A 23 -13.43 1.76 6.70
C GLN A 23 -12.51 2.04 7.90
N THR A 24 -11.55 1.15 8.15
CA THR A 24 -10.58 1.29 9.25
C THR A 24 -9.64 2.48 9.03
N ILE A 25 -9.13 2.63 7.80
CA ILE A 25 -8.18 3.69 7.44
C ILE A 25 -8.84 5.08 7.48
N LEU A 26 -10.08 5.18 6.99
CA LEU A 26 -10.78 6.46 6.88
C LEU A 26 -11.67 6.78 8.09
N GLY A 27 -11.84 5.85 9.03
CA GLY A 27 -12.70 6.04 10.21
C GLY A 27 -14.18 6.20 9.87
N VAL A 28 -14.62 5.64 8.74
CA VAL A 28 -16.00 5.73 8.25
C VAL A 28 -16.67 4.37 8.30
N GLN A 29 -17.99 4.37 8.47
CA GLN A 29 -18.81 3.16 8.42
C GLN A 29 -19.73 3.26 7.20
N TRP A 30 -19.78 2.22 6.38
CA TRP A 30 -20.72 2.13 5.27
C TRP A 30 -21.33 0.74 5.18
N GLN A 31 -22.58 0.65 4.72
CA GLN A 31 -23.16 -0.62 4.31
C GLN A 31 -22.49 -1.08 3.01
N GLN A 32 -22.20 -2.37 2.90
CA GLN A 32 -21.48 -2.98 1.77
C GLN A 32 -22.27 -2.99 0.45
N ASP A 33 -23.30 -2.16 0.31
CA ASP A 33 -24.25 -2.23 -0.80
C ASP A 33 -23.68 -1.63 -2.08
N SER A 34 -22.59 -0.84 -2.00
CA SER A 34 -21.92 -0.23 -3.16
C SER A 34 -20.43 -0.56 -3.25
N PHE A 35 -20.11 -1.63 -3.97
CA PHE A 35 -18.72 -2.00 -4.26
C PHE A 35 -18.02 -1.03 -5.22
N ASP A 36 -18.76 -0.35 -6.11
CA ASP A 36 -18.17 0.62 -7.06
C ASP A 36 -17.59 1.84 -6.33
N ALA A 37 -18.30 2.35 -5.31
CA ALA A 37 -17.80 3.44 -4.48
C ALA A 37 -16.53 3.03 -3.71
N THR A 38 -16.50 1.78 -3.22
CA THR A 38 -15.33 1.21 -2.54
C THR A 38 -14.13 1.11 -3.49
N ASP A 39 -14.34 0.63 -4.72
CA ASP A 39 -13.28 0.49 -5.73
C ASP A 39 -12.72 1.86 -6.15
N ALA A 40 -13.58 2.87 -6.32
CA ALA A 40 -13.15 4.26 -6.61
C ALA A 40 -12.31 4.85 -5.47
N LEU A 41 -12.74 4.66 -4.24
CA LEU A 41 -12.04 5.15 -3.06
C LEU A 41 -10.72 4.40 -2.83
N ALA A 42 -10.68 3.09 -3.09
CA ALA A 42 -9.45 2.31 -3.08
C ALA A 42 -8.43 2.84 -4.10
N ALA A 43 -8.88 3.20 -5.31
CA ALA A 43 -8.03 3.76 -6.35
C ALA A 43 -7.48 5.15 -5.94
N ALA A 44 -8.34 6.02 -5.38
CA ALA A 44 -7.94 7.33 -4.89
C ALA A 44 -6.90 7.23 -3.76
N LEU A 45 -7.13 6.36 -2.78
CA LEU A 45 -6.20 6.14 -1.66
C LEU A 45 -4.87 5.55 -2.14
N CYS A 46 -4.92 4.59 -3.07
CA CYS A 46 -3.73 4.01 -3.71
C CYS A 46 -2.90 5.08 -4.44
N HIS A 47 -3.56 6.02 -5.13
CA HIS A 47 -2.89 7.15 -5.78
C HIS A 47 -2.30 8.12 -4.76
N TYR A 48 -3.03 8.44 -3.68
CA TYR A 48 -2.54 9.26 -2.59
C TYR A 48 -1.26 8.68 -1.98
N TYR A 49 -1.25 7.40 -1.57
CA TYR A 49 -0.04 6.78 -1.00
C TYR A 49 1.15 6.74 -1.96
N GLN A 50 0.91 6.60 -3.27
CA GLN A 50 2.00 6.64 -4.25
C GLN A 50 2.54 8.05 -4.48
N SER A 51 1.68 9.07 -4.47
CA SER A 51 2.05 10.47 -4.70
C SER A 51 2.62 11.14 -3.44
N SER A 52 2.18 10.74 -2.25
CA SER A 52 2.60 11.28 -0.96
C SER A 52 3.79 10.53 -0.34
N ASN A 53 4.34 9.53 -1.03
CA ASN A 53 5.45 8.74 -0.49
C ASN A 53 6.73 9.60 -0.46
N PRO A 54 7.29 9.96 0.71
CA PRO A 54 8.49 10.80 0.81
C PRO A 54 9.76 10.10 0.26
N LEU A 55 9.69 8.77 0.11
CA LEU A 55 10.75 7.95 -0.49
C LEU A 55 10.56 7.78 -2.01
N ALA A 56 9.49 8.33 -2.60
CA ALA A 56 9.30 8.33 -4.05
C ALA A 56 10.29 9.30 -4.70
N GLY A 57 11.46 8.77 -5.09
CA GLY A 57 12.51 9.51 -5.76
C GLY A 57 13.69 9.90 -4.87
N SER A 58 13.56 9.74 -3.54
CA SER A 58 14.68 9.89 -2.60
C SER A 58 15.03 8.55 -1.96
N GLY A 59 16.22 8.04 -2.29
CA GLY A 59 16.73 6.76 -1.79
C GLY A 59 17.29 5.88 -2.91
N LYS A 60 18.51 5.38 -2.73
CA LYS A 60 19.05 4.33 -3.59
C LYS A 60 18.14 3.11 -3.49
N ARG A 61 17.59 2.70 -4.63
CA ARG A 61 16.92 1.40 -4.73
C ARG A 61 17.98 0.31 -4.75
N HIS A 62 17.98 -0.52 -3.72
CA HIS A 62 18.71 -1.77 -3.73
C HIS A 62 17.83 -2.84 -4.38
N SER A 63 18.37 -3.53 -5.38
CA SER A 63 17.66 -4.66 -6.01
C SER A 63 17.61 -5.86 -5.08
N ASP A 64 18.65 -6.03 -4.26
CA ASP A 64 18.88 -7.23 -3.45
C ASP A 64 19.51 -6.89 -2.10
N TRP A 65 19.26 -7.74 -1.10
CA TRP A 65 19.82 -7.59 0.24
C TRP A 65 21.35 -7.54 0.25
N SER A 66 22.00 -8.29 -0.62
CA SER A 66 23.46 -8.28 -0.76
C SER A 66 24.00 -6.92 -1.23
N SER A 67 23.30 -6.25 -2.16
CA SER A 67 23.65 -4.91 -2.62
C SER A 67 23.49 -3.87 -1.51
N PHE A 68 22.48 -4.05 -0.66
CA PHE A 68 22.25 -3.22 0.51
C PHE A 68 23.38 -3.36 1.55
N LEU A 69 23.77 -4.60 1.90
CA LEU A 69 24.85 -4.86 2.87
C LEU A 69 26.23 -4.41 2.38
N LYS A 70 26.49 -4.45 1.07
CA LYS A 70 27.75 -3.95 0.49
C LYS A 70 27.91 -2.44 0.68
N GLU A 71 26.80 -1.71 0.63
CA GLU A 71 26.78 -0.25 0.80
C GLU A 71 26.63 0.18 2.27
N ASN A 72 26.23 -0.73 3.16
CA ASN A 72 26.04 -0.49 4.60
C ASN A 72 26.76 -1.59 5.41
N PRO A 73 28.10 -1.63 5.39
CA PRO A 73 28.88 -2.72 6.02
C PRO A 73 28.73 -2.77 7.54
N ASP A 74 28.37 -1.65 8.18
CA ASP A 74 28.05 -1.54 9.61
C ASP A 74 26.77 -2.29 10.02
N ARG A 75 25.93 -2.68 9.04
CA ARG A 75 24.69 -3.43 9.25
C ARG A 75 24.86 -4.93 9.05
N GLN A 76 26.08 -5.43 8.89
CA GLN A 76 26.38 -6.85 8.94
C GLN A 76 26.32 -7.31 10.41
N VAL A 77 25.32 -8.13 10.72
CA VAL A 77 25.15 -8.79 12.02
C VAL A 77 25.78 -10.17 11.97
#